data_AF-A0A7J2XB73-F1
#
_entry.id   AF-A0A7J2XB73-F1
#
_cell.length_a   1.000
_cell.length_b   1.000
_cell.length_c   1.000
_cell.angle_alpha   90.00
_cell.angle_beta   90.00
_cell.angle_gamma   90.00
#
_symmetry.space_group_name_H-M   'P 1'
#
loop_
_entity.id
_entity.type
_entity.pdbx_description
1 polymer ?
#
loop_
_entity_poly.entity_id
_entity_poly.type
_entity_poly.pdbx_seq_one_letter_code
_entity_poly.pdbx_strand_id
1 'polypeptide(L)'
;MGRMASIDIARILVKRPRIVLILYTLLTFLIAFNAKNLYMVSDLSKFLPEDEPTIKLINYISKEWNLGDTLIVYVENDDILDLDTLRDIDHVVEKVNPY
;
A
#
# COMPACT_ATOMS: atom_id res chain seq x y z
N MET A 1 53.47 -6.29 -8.62
CA MET A 1 52.66 -5.79 -7.48
C MET A 1 52.23 -4.37 -7.82
N GLY A 2 51.09 -4.21 -8.50
CA GLY A 2 50.61 -2.92 -9.02
C GLY A 2 49.93 -2.10 -7.93
N ARG A 3 50.37 -0.86 -7.71
CA ARG A 3 49.76 0.06 -6.74
C ARG A 3 48.36 0.45 -7.24
N MET A 4 47.32 -0.03 -6.56
CA MET A 4 45.97 0.54 -6.70
C MET A 4 46.02 1.99 -6.24
N ALA A 5 45.76 2.93 -7.15
CA ALA A 5 45.56 4.32 -6.79
C ALA A 5 44.30 4.43 -5.91
N SER A 6 44.47 4.84 -4.65
CA SER A 6 43.35 5.13 -3.77
C SER A 6 42.59 6.34 -4.31
N ILE A 7 41.32 6.14 -4.65
CA ILE A 7 40.46 7.21 -5.13
C ILE A 7 40.12 8.10 -3.92
N ASP A 8 40.69 9.30 -3.91
CA ASP A 8 40.46 10.29 -2.87
C ASP A 8 39.15 11.05 -3.16
N ILE A 9 38.03 10.46 -2.73
CA ILE A 9 36.65 10.91 -3.06
C ILE A 9 36.45 12.37 -2.67
N ALA A 10 36.95 12.79 -1.50
CA ALA A 10 36.88 14.17 -1.03
C ALA A 10 37.55 15.15 -2.02
N ARG A 11 38.67 14.76 -2.62
CA ARG A 11 39.39 15.58 -3.61
C ARG A 11 38.60 15.76 -4.90
N ILE A 12 37.87 14.74 -5.34
CA ILE A 12 37.03 14.79 -6.54
C ILE A 12 35.81 15.68 -6.30
N LEU A 13 35.19 15.55 -5.12
CA LEU A 13 34.05 16.37 -4.70
C LEU A 13 34.39 17.86 -4.69
N VAL A 14 35.55 18.23 -4.16
CA VAL A 14 35.99 19.64 -4.05
C VAL A 14 36.49 20.20 -5.39
N LYS A 15 37.13 19.39 -6.25
CA LYS A 15 37.69 19.88 -7.52
C LYS A 15 36.66 20.10 -8.62
N ARG A 16 35.50 19.41 -8.58
CA ARG A 16 34.46 19.52 -9.61
C ARG A 16 33.04 19.63 -9.01
N PRO A 17 32.77 20.63 -8.15
CA PRO A 17 31.52 20.71 -7.37
C PRO A 17 30.28 20.83 -8.27
N ARG A 18 30.36 21.56 -9.39
CA ARG A 18 29.24 21.70 -10.33
C ARG A 18 28.80 20.37 -10.94
N ILE A 19 29.76 19.53 -11.35
CA ILE A 19 29.47 18.23 -11.94
C ILE A 19 28.85 17.30 -10.90
N VAL A 20 29.39 17.32 -9.68
CA VAL A 20 28.86 16.53 -8.55
C VAL A 20 27.42 16.94 -8.23
N LEU A 21 27.14 18.25 -8.17
CA LEU A 21 25.79 18.76 -7.91
C LEU A 21 24.81 18.36 -9.01
N ILE A 22 25.20 18.45 -10.27
CA ILE A 22 24.36 18.02 -11.40
C ILE A 22 24.06 16.52 -11.29
N LEU A 23 25.09 15.69 -11.06
CA LEU A 23 24.94 14.24 -10.93
C LEU A 23 24.03 13.86 -9.76
N TYR A 24 24.24 14.48 -8.60
CA TYR A 24 23.40 14.30 -7.41
C TYR A 24 21.95 14.71 -7.68
N THR A 25 21.74 15.86 -8.32
CA THR A 25 20.40 16.36 -8.65
C THR A 25 19.70 15.42 -9.61
N LEU A 26 20.40 14.95 -10.64
CA LEU A 26 19.86 14.01 -11.63
C LEU A 26 19.46 12.69 -10.97
N LEU A 27 20.31 12.15 -10.09
CA LEU A 27 20.04 10.93 -9.33
C LEU A 27 18.82 11.11 -8.42
N THR A 28 18.74 12.24 -7.71
CA THR A 28 17.62 12.57 -6.83
C THR A 28 16.32 12.66 -7.63
N PHE A 29 16.34 13.30 -8.80
CA PHE A 29 15.17 13.41 -9.66
C PHE A 29 14.71 12.05 -10.20
N LEU A 30 15.64 11.17 -10.54
CA LEU A 30 15.34 9.81 -10.99
C LEU A 30 14.62 8.99 -9.90
N ILE A 31 15.09 9.09 -8.65
CA ILE A 31 14.46 8.43 -7.51
C ILE A 31 13.07 9.04 -7.26
N ALA A 32 12.98 10.38 -7.23
CA ALA A 32 11.72 11.09 -7.01
C ALA A 32 10.68 10.79 -8.10
N PHE A 33 11.10 10.59 -9.35
CA PHE A 33 10.20 10.22 -10.44
C PHE A 33 9.51 8.88 -10.19
N ASN A 34 10.21 7.92 -9.57
CA ASN A 34 9.65 6.62 -9.21
C ASN A 34 8.64 6.70 -8.04
N ALA A 35 8.64 7.77 -7.26
CA ALA A 35 7.67 7.94 -6.17
C ALA A 35 6.21 8.00 -6.67
N LYS A 36 5.98 8.32 -7.96
CA LYS A 36 4.65 8.28 -8.58
C LYS A 36 4.07 6.87 -8.67
N ASN A 37 4.90 5.83 -8.63
CA ASN A 37 4.47 4.43 -8.67
C ASN A 37 4.23 3.85 -7.27
N LEU A 38 4.33 4.67 -6.23
CA LEU A 38 4.03 4.26 -4.86
C LEU A 38 2.51 4.17 -4.69
N TYR A 39 2.00 2.97 -4.46
CA TYR A 39 0.60 2.73 -4.13
C TYR A 39 0.48 2.32 -2.66
N MET A 40 -0.59 2.79 -2.01
CA MET A 40 -0.88 2.39 -0.64
C MET A 40 -1.45 0.98 -0.63
N VAL A 41 -0.84 0.10 0.16
CA VAL A 41 -1.36 -1.25 0.41
C VAL A 41 -2.17 -1.20 1.70
N SER A 42 -3.50 -1.24 1.59
CA SER A 42 -4.41 -1.28 2.75
C SER A 42 -4.72 -2.70 3.21
N ASP A 43 -4.35 -3.70 2.41
CA ASP A 43 -4.59 -5.11 2.72
C ASP A 43 -3.60 -5.59 3.78
N LEU A 44 -4.10 -5.75 5.01
CA LEU A 44 -3.31 -6.16 6.17
C LEU A 44 -2.73 -7.57 6.00
N SER A 45 -3.38 -8.43 5.20
CA SER A 45 -2.92 -9.80 4.97
C SER A 45 -1.54 -9.86 4.33
N LYS A 46 -1.16 -8.84 3.54
CA LYS A 46 0.17 -8.75 2.90
C LYS A 46 1.33 -8.51 3.87
N PHE A 47 1.03 -8.17 5.12
CA PHE A 47 2.04 -8.01 6.17
C PHE A 47 2.18 -9.27 7.04
N LEU A 48 1.37 -10.30 6.80
CA LEU A 48 1.43 -11.56 7.52
C LEU A 48 2.43 -12.52 6.85
N PRO A 49 3.07 -13.43 7.61
CA PRO A 49 4.03 -14.39 7.03
C PRO A 49 3.33 -15.37 6.09
N GLU A 50 3.75 -15.42 4.83
CA GLU A 50 3.12 -16.28 3.80
C GLU A 50 3.35 -17.77 4.04
N ASP A 51 4.38 -18.14 4.81
CA ASP A 51 4.76 -19.51 5.09
C ASP A 51 3.93 -20.16 6.21
N GLU A 52 3.25 -19.35 7.03
CA GLU A 52 2.38 -19.81 8.11
C GLU A 52 1.24 -20.69 7.60
N PRO A 53 1.03 -21.90 8.17
CA PRO A 53 -0.02 -22.83 7.71
C PRO A 53 -1.42 -22.22 7.72
N THR A 54 -1.72 -21.38 8.71
CA THR A 54 -3.01 -20.69 8.86
C THR A 54 -3.26 -19.71 7.71
N ILE A 55 -2.23 -18.98 7.26
CA ILE A 55 -2.35 -18.01 6.16
C ILE A 55 -2.56 -18.73 4.83
N LYS A 56 -1.89 -19.87 4.63
CA LYS A 56 -2.14 -20.72 3.45
C LYS A 56 -3.57 -21.25 3.41
N LEU A 57 -4.09 -21.69 4.56
CA LEU A 57 -5.45 -22.19 4.67
C LEU A 57 -6.49 -21.10 4.39
N ILE A 58 -6.37 -19.92 4.99
CA ILE A 58 -7.33 -18.82 4.78
C ILE A 58 -7.31 -18.33 3.32
N ASN A 59 -6.13 -18.29 2.69
CA ASN A 59 -6.00 -17.92 1.27
C ASN A 59 -6.62 -18.96 0.35
N TYR A 60 -6.43 -20.25 0.65
CA TYR A 60 -7.08 -21.33 -0.07
C TYR A 60 -8.61 -21.24 0.03
N ILE A 61 -9.13 -21.05 1.25
CA ILE A 61 -10.58 -20.92 1.48
C ILE A 61 -11.13 -19.70 0.74
N SER A 62 -10.50 -18.53 0.89
CA SER A 62 -10.98 -17.29 0.27
C SER A 62 -11.03 -17.41 -1.26
N LYS A 63 -10.06 -18.12 -1.86
CA LYS A 63 -10.01 -18.37 -3.30
C LYS A 63 -11.06 -19.37 -3.77
N GLU A 64 -11.24 -20.48 -3.06
CA GLU A 64 -12.14 -21.57 -3.47
C GLU A 64 -13.62 -21.16 -3.34
N TRP A 65 -13.96 -20.46 -2.26
CA TRP A 65 -15.35 -20.04 -1.99
C TRP A 65 -15.66 -18.61 -2.45
N ASN A 66 -14.71 -17.94 -3.11
CA ASN A 66 -14.81 -16.55 -3.57
C ASN A 66 -15.40 -15.62 -2.49
N LEU A 67 -14.86 -15.71 -1.28
CA LEU A 67 -15.24 -14.85 -0.17
C LEU A 67 -14.83 -13.42 -0.54
N GLY A 68 -15.78 -12.66 -1.08
CA GLY A 68 -15.58 -11.26 -1.44
C GLY A 68 -15.41 -10.38 -0.21
N ASP A 69 -15.13 -9.10 -0.46
CA ASP A 69 -15.04 -8.11 0.60
C ASP A 69 -16.37 -8.02 1.36
N THR A 70 -16.30 -8.13 2.69
CA THR A 70 -17.48 -8.01 3.56
C THR A 70 -17.55 -6.60 4.11
N LEU A 71 -18.62 -5.86 3.78
CA LEU A 71 -18.94 -4.60 4.44
C LEU A 71 -19.89 -4.87 5.61
N ILE A 72 -19.49 -4.50 6.81
CA ILE A 72 -20.34 -4.57 8.01
C ILE A 72 -20.79 -3.15 8.34
N VAL A 73 -22.10 -2.93 8.37
CA VAL A 73 -22.71 -1.66 8.77
C VAL A 73 -23.40 -1.87 10.11
N TYR A 74 -23.01 -1.07 11.10
CA TYR A 74 -23.67 -1.06 12.41
C TYR A 74 -24.68 0.06 12.47
N VAL A 75 -25.91 -0.25 12.90
CA VAL A 75 -27.02 0.71 13.02
C VAL A 75 -27.50 0.69 14.46
N GLU A 76 -27.64 1.88 15.04
CA GLU A 76 -28.09 2.09 16.41
C GLU A 76 -29.25 3.08 16.43
N ASN A 77 -30.36 2.68 17.06
CA ASN A 77 -31.54 3.49 17.31
C ASN A 77 -32.21 2.98 18.61
N ASP A 78 -32.93 3.86 19.32
CA ASP A 78 -33.74 3.51 20.48
C ASP A 78 -34.77 2.42 20.15
N ASP A 79 -35.34 2.43 18.93
CA ASP A 79 -36.13 1.33 18.37
C ASP A 79 -35.66 0.99 16.95
N ILE A 80 -34.94 -0.14 16.84
CA ILE A 80 -34.40 -0.60 15.56
C ILE A 80 -35.48 -1.12 14.61
N LEU A 81 -36.66 -1.46 15.14
CA LEU A 81 -37.80 -1.98 14.37
C LEU A 81 -38.73 -0.86 13.89
N ASP A 82 -38.44 0.40 14.23
CA ASP A 82 -39.20 1.53 13.75
C ASP A 82 -39.17 1.62 12.21
N LEU A 83 -40.29 2.04 11.64
CA LEU A 83 -40.49 2.07 10.19
C LEU A 83 -39.47 2.96 9.49
N ASP A 84 -39.09 4.09 10.08
CA ASP A 84 -38.13 5.01 9.46
C ASP A 84 -36.72 4.41 9.49
N THR A 85 -36.33 3.76 10.60
CA THR A 85 -35.05 3.02 10.70
C THR A 85 -34.96 1.91 9.65
N LEU A 86 -36.02 1.13 9.47
CA LEU A 86 -36.04 0.06 8.46
C LEU A 86 -35.93 0.61 7.04
N ARG A 87 -36.57 1.75 6.74
CA ARG A 87 -36.46 2.42 5.44
C ARG A 87 -35.05 2.94 5.17
N ASP A 88 -34.38 3.47 6.18
CA ASP A 88 -33.00 3.93 6.05
C ASP A 88 -32.04 2.77 5.83
N ILE A 89 -32.24 1.64 6.52
CA ILE A 89 -31.49 0.40 6.29
C ILE A 89 -31.68 -0.07 4.84
N ASP A 90 -32.92 -0.17 4.36
CA ASP A 90 -33.21 -0.59 2.98
C ASP A 90 -32.56 0.35 1.96
N HIS A 91 -32.62 1.67 2.21
CA HIS A 91 -32.00 2.66 1.33
C HIS A 91 -30.47 2.50 1.28
N VAL A 92 -29.81 2.24 2.42
CA VAL A 92 -28.37 1.95 2.45
C VAL A 92 -28.06 0.66 1.68
N VAL A 93 -28.84 -0.41 1.89
CA VAL A 93 -28.65 -1.66 1.17
C VAL A 93 -28.80 -1.46 -0.35
N GLU A 94 -29.81 -0.73 -0.81
CA GLU A 94 -30.04 -0.45 -2.23
C GLU A 94 -28.87 0.35 -2.85
N LYS A 95 -28.30 1.31 -2.11
CA LYS A 95 -27.17 2.12 -2.60
C LYS A 95 -25.85 1.36 -2.63
N VAL A 96 -25.67 0.40 -1.74
CA VAL A 96 -24.43 -0.36 -1.61
C VAL A 96 -24.46 -1.63 -2.46
N ASN A 97 -25.63 -2.22 -2.70
CA ASN A 97 -25.76 -3.44 -3.48
C ASN A 97 -25.38 -3.18 -4.95
N PRO A 98 -24.31 -3.81 -5.45
CA PRO A 98 -23.86 -3.61 -6.83
C PRO A 98 -24.68 -4.40 -7.88
N TYR A 99 -25.73 -5.13 -7.46
CA TYR A 99 -26.59 -5.98 -8.30
C TYR A 99 -28.07 -5.59 -8.18
#